data_AF-A0A9W9NRY1-F1
#
_entry.id   AF-A0A9W9NRY1-F1
#
_cell.length_a   1.000
_cell.length_b   1.000
_cell.length_c   1.000
_cell.angle_alpha   90.00
_cell.angle_beta   90.00
_cell.angle_gamma   90.00
#
_symmetry.space_group_name_H-M   'P 1'
#
loop_
_entity.id
_entity.type
_entity.pdbx_description
1 polymer ?
#
loop_
_entity_poly.entity_id
_entity_poly.type
_entity_poly.pdbx_seq_one_letter_code
_entity_poly.pdbx_strand_id
1 'polypeptide(L)' 'MPPKRAQIQSNSEEGKLALAVNAIRNKQIPSIRQAARVYEVDKSMIRNRLRGVKPRSEYVQKVAN' A
#
# COMPACT_ATOMS: atom_id res chain seq x y z
N MET A 1 19.41 17.32 15.37
CA MET A 1 17.93 17.14 15.37
C MET A 1 17.60 15.89 14.57
N PRO A 2 16.75 14.97 15.05
CA PRO A 2 16.41 13.79 14.25
C PRO A 2 15.35 14.18 13.20
N PRO A 3 15.38 13.61 11.98
CA PRO A 3 14.33 13.82 10.99
C PRO A 3 13.08 13.05 11.42
N LYS A 4 12.30 13.63 12.33
CA LYS A 4 10.96 13.17 12.67
C LYS A 4 10.02 13.66 11.58
N ARG A 5 9.52 12.77 10.72
CA ARG A 5 8.12 12.78 10.19
C ARG A 5 7.87 11.84 9.00
N ALA A 6 8.89 11.43 8.24
CA ALA A 6 8.67 10.61 7.04
C ALA A 6 8.11 9.20 7.31
N GLN A 7 8.50 8.57 8.43
CA GLN A 7 8.10 7.18 8.74
C GLN A 7 6.66 7.00 9.24
N ILE A 8 6.05 8.04 9.82
CA ILE A 8 4.69 7.90 10.40
C ILE A 8 3.64 7.96 9.28
N GLN A 9 3.86 8.80 8.28
CA GLN A 9 2.97 8.93 7.12
C GLN A 9 2.96 7.67 6.26
N SER A 10 4.12 7.02 6.07
CA SER A 10 4.22 5.79 5.28
C SER A 10 3.39 4.63 5.84
N ASN A 11 3.27 4.54 7.17
CA ASN A 11 2.56 3.43 7.80
C ASN A 11 1.04 3.51 7.62
N SER A 12 0.48 4.73 7.64
CA SER A 12 -0.95 4.94 7.42
C SER A 12 -1.35 4.70 5.96
N GLU A 13 -0.50 5.08 5.00
CA GLU A 13 -0.74 4.85 3.57
C GLU A 13 -0.62 3.37 3.18
N GLU A 14 0.38 2.66 3.73
CA GLU A 14 0.51 1.20 3.61
C GLU A 14 -0.73 0.45 4.11
N GLY A 15 -1.28 0.87 5.26
CA GLY A 15 -2.50 0.30 5.83
C GLY A 15 -3.73 0.50 4.93
N LYS A 16 -3.94 1.72 4.42
CA LYS A 16 -5.01 2.02 3.46
C LYS A 16 -4.86 1.20 2.17
N LEU A 17 -3.63 1.06 1.66
CA LEU A 17 -3.32 0.29 0.47
C LEU A 17 -3.63 -1.20 0.66
N ALA A 18 -3.26 -1.77 1.81
CA ALA A 18 -3.55 -3.17 2.14
C ALA A 18 -5.06 -3.45 2.19
N LEU A 19 -5.84 -2.54 2.80
CA LEU A 19 -7.31 -2.62 2.81
C LEU A 19 -7.90 -2.54 1.40
N ALA A 20 -7.44 -1.60 0.57
CA ALA A 20 -7.91 -1.45 -0.81
C ALA A 20 -7.66 -2.71 -1.66
N VAL A 21 -6.48 -3.33 -1.51
CA VAL A 21 -6.13 -4.57 -2.22
C VAL A 21 -6.98 -5.74 -1.75
N ASN A 22 -7.21 -5.86 -0.44
CA ASN A 22 -8.05 -6.91 0.11
C ASN A 22 -9.51 -6.76 -0.34
N ALA A 23 -10.05 -5.55 -0.39
CA ALA A 23 -11.40 -5.31 -0.89
C ALA A 23 -11.59 -5.76 -2.36
N ILE A 24 -10.56 -5.58 -3.19
CA ILE A 24 -10.56 -6.07 -4.58
C ILE A 24 -10.48 -7.60 -4.62
N ARG A 25 -9.56 -8.21 -3.86
CA ARG A 25 -9.40 -9.67 -3.80
C ARG A 25 -10.66 -10.38 -3.29
N ASN A 26 -11.30 -9.79 -2.29
CA ASN A 26 -12.54 -10.29 -1.69
C ASN A 26 -13.78 -9.99 -2.53
N LYS A 27 -13.63 -9.42 -3.74
CA LYS A 27 -14.72 -9.03 -4.65
C LYS A 27 -15.72 -8.05 -4.03
N GLN A 28 -15.37 -7.36 -2.93
CA GLN A 28 -16.18 -6.31 -2.33
C GLN A 28 -16.23 -5.07 -3.22
N ILE A 29 -15.12 -4.82 -3.93
CA ILE A 29 -15.03 -3.74 -4.91
C ILE A 29 -14.56 -4.32 -6.25
N PRO A 30 -15.35 -4.22 -7.33
CA PRO A 30 -15.01 -4.82 -8.61
C PRO A 30 -13.94 -4.04 -9.38
N SER A 31 -13.64 -2.79 -9.00
CA SER A 31 -12.77 -1.91 -9.76
C SER A 31 -11.66 -1.28 -8.93
N ILE A 32 -10.43 -1.32 -9.45
CA ILE A 32 -9.27 -0.58 -8.92
C ILE A 32 -9.59 0.92 -8.81
N ARG A 33 -10.34 1.48 -9.77
CA ARG A 33 -10.69 2.91 -9.75
C ARG A 33 -11.61 3.25 -8.57
N GLN A 34 -12.54 2.36 -8.26
CA GLN A 34 -13.46 2.54 -7.13
C GLN A 34 -12.71 2.36 -5.81
N ALA A 35 -11.87 1.33 -5.68
CA ALA A 35 -11.06 1.12 -4.48
C ALA A 35 -10.12 2.30 -4.19
N ALA A 36 -9.48 2.85 -5.22
CA ALA A 36 -8.64 4.05 -5.11
C ALA A 36 -9.40 5.27 -4.54
N ARG A 37 -10.66 5.46 -4.95
CA ARG A 37 -11.50 6.56 -4.44
C ARG A 37 -11.97 6.33 -3.01
N VAL A 38 -12.35 5.09 -2.67
CA VAL A 38 -12.87 4.75 -1.34
C VAL A 38 -11.79 4.82 -0.28
N TYR A 39 -10.59 4.35 -0.59
CA TYR A 39 -9.47 4.27 0.35
C TYR A 39 -8.44 5.40 0.17
N GLU A 40 -8.71 6.38 -0.70
CA GLU A 40 -7.83 7.54 -0.96
C GLU A 40 -6.38 7.15 -1.27
N VAL A 41 -6.19 6.10 -2.09
CA VAL A 41 -4.88 5.60 -2.48
C VAL A 41 -4.70 5.63 -3.98
N ASP A 42 -3.45 5.78 -4.42
CA ASP A 42 -3.13 5.83 -5.84
C ASP A 42 -3.40 4.50 -6.55
N LYS A 43 -3.97 4.59 -7.75
CA LYS A 43 -4.25 3.43 -8.60
C LYS A 43 -2.98 2.66 -8.97
N SER A 44 -1.86 3.37 -9.14
CA SER A 44 -0.54 2.79 -9.42
C SER A 44 -0.07 1.94 -8.23
N MET A 45 -0.24 2.43 -6.99
CA MET A 45 0.09 1.68 -5.77
C MET A 45 -0.74 0.39 -5.65
N ILE A 46 -2.06 0.46 -5.88
CA ILE A 46 -2.92 -0.73 -5.87
C ILE A 46 -2.47 -1.74 -6.93
N ARG A 47 -2.20 -1.29 -8.17
CA ARG A 47 -1.72 -2.16 -9.25
C ARG A 47 -0.38 -2.82 -8.92
N ASN A 48 0.55 -2.05 -8.37
CA ASN A 48 1.86 -2.55 -7.94
C ASN A 48 1.70 -3.63 -6.87
N ARG A 49 0.88 -3.37 -5.85
CA ARG A 49 0.62 -4.33 -4.76
C ARG A 49 -0.12 -5.58 -5.24
N LEU A 50 -1.06 -5.46 -6.20
CA LEU A 50 -1.70 -6.62 -6.84
C LEU A 50 -0.71 -7.48 -7.64
N ARG A 51 0.29 -6.85 -8.27
CA ARG A 51 1.40 -7.54 -8.96
C ARG A 51 2.49 -8.07 -8.02
N GLY A 52 2.37 -7.82 -6.71
CA GLY A 52 3.39 -8.20 -5.73
C GLY A 52 4.63 -7.30 -5.70
N VAL A 53 4.58 -6.14 -6.38
CA VAL A 53 5.65 -5.14 -6.34
C VAL A 53 5.56 -4.40 -5.01
N LYS A 54 6.61 -4.55 -4.19
CA LYS A 54 6.78 -3.82 -2.94
C LYS A 54 7.47 -2.47 -3.19
N PRO A 55 7.13 -1.41 -2.44
CA PRO A 55 7.86 -0.14 -2.54
C PRO A 55 9.33 -0.33 -2.14
N ARG A 56 10.21 0.47 -2.74
CA ARG A 56 11.67 0.41 -2.50
C ARG A 56 12.04 0.63 -1.03
N SER A 57 11.18 1.32 -0.27
CA SER A 57 11.29 1.50 1.18
C SER A 57 11.09 0.20 1.97
N GLU A 58 10.32 -0.76 1.46
CA GLU A 58 10.04 -2.05 2.09
C GLU A 58 11.12 -3.11 1.77
N TYR A 59 12.12 -2.79 0.94
CA TYR A 59 13.28 -3.67 0.68
C TYR A 59 14.26 -3.76 1.86
N VAL A 60 13.95 -3.15 3.00
CA VAL A 60 14.74 -3.25 4.22
C VAL A 60 14.55 -4.64 4.85
N GLN A 61 15.60 -5.46 4.72
CA GLN A 61 15.95 -6.63 5.54
C GLN A 61 15.16 -7.94 5.30
N LYS A 62 15.58 -8.66 4.25
CA LYS A 62 15.87 -10.10 4.38
C LYS A 62 17.38 -10.26 4.59
N VAL A 63 17.89 -9.87 5.75
CA VAL A 63 19.18 -10.39 6.23
C VAL A 63 18.86 -11.58 7.10
N ALA A 64 19.49 -12.70 6.80
CA ALA A 64 19.32 -14.00 7.41
C ALA A 64 19.32 -13.95 8.94
N ASN A 65 18.41 -14.70 9.55
CA ASN A 65 18.56 -15.34 10.85
C ASN A 65 18.16 -16.80 10.69
#